data_AF-A0A521MMC2-F1
#
_entry.id   AF-A0A521MMC2-F1
#
_cell.length_a   1.000
_cell.length_b   1.000
_cell.length_c   1.000
_cell.angle_alpha   90.00
_cell.angle_beta   90.00
_cell.angle_gamma   90.00
#
_symmetry.space_group_name_H-M   'P 1'
#
loop_
_entity.id
_entity.type
_entity.pdbx_description
1 polymer ?
#
loop_
_entity_poly.entity_id
_entity_poly.type
_entity_poly.pdbx_seq_one_letter_code
_entity_poly.pdbx_strand_id
1 'polypeptide(L)' 'MTDLRIVEHEEDDIVTYFVATDLNPEEFPGAPTLGPFDTREEAEQAIKDWDQELVDDATPDEA' A
#
# COMPACT_ATOMS: atom_id res chain seq x y z
N MET A 1 2.81 11.36 5.87
CA MET A 1 2.11 10.16 6.36
C MET A 1 0.93 9.94 5.47
N THR A 2 1.12 9.07 4.49
CA THR A 2 0.03 8.61 3.66
C THR A 2 -0.57 7.43 4.41
N ASP A 3 -1.83 7.53 4.86
CA ASP A 3 -2.50 6.40 5.52
C ASP A 3 -2.66 5.29 4.48
N LEU A 4 -1.86 4.23 4.57
CA LEU A 4 -2.01 3.01 3.77
C LEU A 4 -2.83 1.98 4.54
N ARG A 5 -3.70 1.26 3.84
CA ARG A 5 -4.49 0.17 4.40
C ARG A 5 -4.35 -1.11 3.58
N ILE A 6 -4.37 -2.23 4.27
CA ILE A 6 -4.44 -3.56 3.65
C ILE A 6 -5.91 -3.89 3.43
N VAL A 7 -6.26 -4.15 2.19
CA VAL A 7 -7.57 -4.63 1.76
C VAL A 7 -7.44 -6.11 1.44
N GLU A 8 -8.22 -6.93 2.12
CA GLU A 8 -8.33 -8.36 1.82
C GLU A 8 -9.40 -8.56 0.74
N HIS A 9 -9.08 -9.30 -0.30
CA HIS A 9 -9.97 -9.67 -1.39
C HIS A 9 -10.04 -11.19 -1.46
N GLU A 10 -11.23 -11.74 -1.20
CA GLU A 10 -11.52 -13.17 -1.36
C GLU A 10 -12.23 -13.36 -2.70
N GLU A 11 -11.59 -14.06 -3.63
CA GLU A 11 -12.19 -14.44 -4.91
C GLU A 11 -11.92 -15.94 -5.15
N ASP A 12 -12.97 -16.72 -5.46
CA ASP A 12 -12.86 -18.15 -5.76
C ASP A 12 -12.07 -18.99 -4.71
N ASP A 13 -12.33 -18.76 -3.41
CA ASP A 13 -11.64 -19.41 -2.27
C ASP A 13 -10.15 -19.01 -2.11
N ILE A 14 -9.69 -18.03 -2.87
CA ILE A 14 -8.34 -17.48 -2.81
C ILE A 14 -8.39 -16.12 -2.10
N VAL A 15 -7.70 -16.04 -0.96
CA VAL A 15 -7.51 -14.79 -0.23
C VAL A 15 -6.27 -14.08 -0.78
N THR A 16 -6.46 -12.86 -1.27
CA THR A 16 -5.38 -11.99 -1.74
C THR A 16 -5.40 -10.67 -0.99
N TYR A 17 -4.21 -10.14 -0.72
CA TYR A 17 -4.04 -8.89 0.00
C TYR A 17 -3.58 -7.80 -0.96
N PHE A 18 -4.21 -6.63 -0.89
CA PHE A 18 -3.82 -5.44 -1.64
C PHE A 18 -3.53 -4.31 -0.67
N VAL A 19 -2.47 -3.56 -0.90
CA VAL A 19 -2.19 -2.35 -0.15
C VAL A 19 -2.72 -1.19 -0.98
N ALA A 20 -3.69 -0.47 -0.45
CA ALA A 20 -4.24 0.73 -1.06
C ALA A 20 -4.00 1.92 -0.14
N THR A 21 -3.80 3.09 -0.73
CA THR A 21 -3.93 4.33 0.04
C THR A 21 -5.35 4.43 0.61
N ASP A 22 -5.50 4.94 1.82
CA ASP A 22 -6.77 5.34 2.44
C ASP A 22 -7.37 6.58 1.76
N LEU A 23 -7.05 6.79 0.48
CA LEU A 23 -7.77 7.69 -0.38
C LEU A 23 -9.12 7.06 -0.67
N ASN A 24 -10.16 7.84 -0.45
CA ASN A 24 -11.53 7.42 -0.65
C ASN A 24 -11.70 6.98 -2.12
N PRO A 25 -12.13 5.74 -2.41
CA PRO A 25 -12.18 5.22 -3.79
C PRO A 25 -13.19 5.97 -4.68
N GLU A 26 -14.18 6.63 -4.07
CA GLU A 26 -15.11 7.55 -4.76
C GLU A 26 -14.44 8.87 -5.17
N GLU A 27 -13.39 9.28 -4.46
CA GLU A 27 -12.66 10.53 -4.70
C GLU A 27 -11.40 10.30 -5.56
N PHE A 28 -10.82 9.09 -5.50
CA PHE A 28 -9.63 8.70 -6.25
C PHE A 28 -9.79 7.32 -6.93
N PRO A 29 -10.63 7.23 -7.99
CA PRO A 29 -10.78 6.02 -8.78
C PRO A 29 -9.52 5.80 -9.63
N GLY A 30 -8.54 5.10 -9.07
CA GLY A 30 -7.23 4.87 -9.69
C GLY A 30 -6.04 5.15 -8.78
N ALA A 31 -6.28 5.33 -7.47
CA ALA A 31 -5.19 5.36 -6.50
C ALA A 31 -4.29 4.11 -6.68
N PRO A 32 -2.96 4.27 -6.67
CA PRO A 32 -2.04 3.16 -6.85
C PRO A 32 -2.23 2.13 -5.74
N THR A 33 -2.36 0.87 -6.13
CA THR A 33 -2.43 -0.28 -5.22
C THR A 33 -1.18 -1.13 -5.38
N LEU A 34 -0.57 -1.56 -4.28
CA LEU A 34 0.53 -2.54 -4.31
C LEU A 34 -0.07 -3.94 -4.13
N GLY A 35 0.40 -4.91 -4.92
CA GLY A 35 -0.05 -6.30 -4.88
C GLY A 35 -0.49 -6.84 -6.25
N PRO A 36 -1.13 -8.03 -6.30
CA PRO A 36 -1.63 -8.83 -5.16
C PRO A 36 -0.52 -9.49 -4.33
N PHE A 37 -0.75 -9.66 -3.03
CA PHE A 37 0.09 -10.43 -2.12
C PHE A 37 -0.66 -11.67 -1.60
N ASP A 38 0.05 -12.78 -1.43
CA ASP A 38 -0.52 -14.03 -0.89
C ASP A 38 -0.67 -14.00 0.64
N THR A 39 0.15 -13.21 1.33
CA THR A 39 0.11 -13.11 2.80
C THR A 39 -0.01 -11.68 3.28
N ARG A 40 -0.64 -11.53 4.46
CA ARG A 40 -0.73 -10.23 5.15
C ARG A 40 0.65 -9.67 5.51
N GLU A 41 1.58 -10.52 5.92
CA GLU A 41 2.95 -10.09 6.27
C GLU A 41 3.67 -9.45 5.08
N GLU A 42 3.50 -9.97 3.87
CA GLU A 42 4.06 -9.36 2.65
C GLU A 42 3.43 -7.99 2.35
N ALA A 43 2.11 -7.88 2.50
CA ALA A 43 1.42 -6.60 2.35
C ALA A 43 1.89 -5.57 3.41
N GLU A 44 2.12 -5.99 4.65
CA GLU A 44 2.65 -5.12 5.71
C GLU A 44 4.10 -4.67 5.44
N GLN A 45 4.92 -5.52 4.83
CA GLN A 45 6.27 -5.12 4.40
C GLN A 45 6.20 -4.12 3.25
N ALA A 46 5.32 -4.31 2.28
CA ALA A 46 5.13 -3.36 1.19
C ALA A 46 4.69 -1.96 1.67
N ILE A 47 3.86 -1.89 2.73
CA ILE A 47 3.52 -0.62 3.38
C ILE A 47 4.77 0.08 3.93
N LYS A 48 5.64 -0.67 4.63
CA LYS A 48 6.86 -0.12 5.22
C LYS A 48 7.85 0.34 4.17
N ASP A 49 8.01 -0.45 3.10
CA ASP A 49 8.89 -0.13 1.99
C ASP A 49 8.45 1.16 1.29
N TRP A 50 7.15 1.29 1.02
CA TRP A 50 6.59 2.50 0.40
C TRP A 50 6.66 3.74 1.31
N ASP A 51 6.38 3.59 2.61
CA ASP A 51 6.54 4.70 3.56
C ASP A 51 8.02 5.12 3.67
N GLN A 52 8.95 4.16 3.61
CA GLN A 52 10.39 4.46 3.56
C GLN A 52 10.80 5.17 2.26
N GLU A 53 10.35 4.73 1.08
CA GLU A 53 10.65 5.42 -0.19
C GLU A 53 10.16 6.87 -0.18
N LEU A 54 8.98 7.12 0.39
CA LEU A 54 8.45 8.48 0.55
C LEU A 54 9.24 9.32 1.56
N VAL A 55 9.78 8.70 2.62
CA VAL A 55 10.63 9.38 3.59
C VAL A 55 12.00 9.70 3.00
N ASP A 56 12.61 8.77 2.25
CA ASP A 56 13.93 8.94 1.64
C ASP A 56 13.90 10.04 0.55
N ASP A 57 12.84 10.08 -0.28
CA ASP A 57 12.59 11.16 -1.26
C ASP A 57 12.29 12.52 -0.59
N ALA A 58 11.64 12.49 0.59
CA ALA A 58 11.30 13.69 1.35
C ALA A 58 12.43 14.21 2.27
N THR A 59 13.54 13.48 2.42
CA THR A 59 14.77 14.01 3.01
C THR A 59 15.55 14.76 1.92
N PRO A 60 15.48 16.11 1.83
CA PRO A 60 16.45 16.82 1.03
C PRO A 60 17.82 16.55 1.64
N ASP A 61 18.73 16.05 0.81
CA ASP A 61 20.16 15.97 1.07
C ASP A 61 20.63 17.37 1.55
N GLU A 62 20.68 17.59 2.87
CA GLU A 62 21.32 18.77 3.46
C GLU A 62 22.83 18.55 3.38
N ALA A 63 23.38 18.91 2.21
CA ALA A 63 24.81 19.04 1.95
C ALA A 63 25.40 20.36 2.48
#